data_AF-A0AAW1RTV8-F1
#
_entry.id   AF-A0AAW1RTV8-F1
#
_cell.length_a   1.000
_cell.length_b   1.000
_cell.length_c   1.000
_cell.angle_alpha   90.00
_cell.angle_beta   90.00
_cell.angle_gamma   90.00
#
_symmetry.space_group_name_H-M   'P 1'
#
loop_
_entity.id
_entity.type
_entity.pdbx_description
1 polymer ?
#
loop_
_entity_poly.entity_id
_entity_poly.type
_entity_poly.pdbx_seq_one_letter_code
_entity_poly.pdbx_strand_id
1 'polypeptide(L)'
;MQLKVKLIYKLAPPLDVEAPPACTFGQLKDFAAKNFKVPASNLTLLFRGRPKPDKAVLFAEGVKNGARIKRAIASVSSAVDALEAEVKRLPPDPGQEAARAAARLNEALTQKLLALDAVQVDPMHRAARRAEINRINRLCEQLEARKP
;
A
#
# COMPACT_ATOMS: atom_id res chain seq x y z
N MET A 1 5.48 -30.09 10.63
CA MET A 1 4.44 -29.57 9.71
C MET A 1 4.68 -28.09 9.48
N GLN A 2 4.73 -27.64 8.22
CA GLN A 2 4.86 -26.22 7.86
C GLN A 2 3.61 -25.77 7.08
N LEU A 3 3.19 -24.53 7.27
CA LEU A 3 2.11 -23.88 6.52
C LEU A 3 2.71 -23.11 5.36
N LYS A 4 2.17 -23.29 4.14
CA LYS A 4 2.44 -22.39 3.02
C LYS A 4 1.43 -21.25 3.07
N VAL A 5 1.91 -20.03 3.23
CA VAL A 5 1.10 -18.81 3.25
C VAL A 5 1.53 -17.92 2.10
N LYS A 6 0.55 -17.40 1.37
CA LYS A 6 0.79 -16.49 0.26
C LYS A 6 0.67 -15.05 0.74
N LEU A 7 1.80 -14.35 0.80
CA LEU A 7 1.89 -12.93 1.06
C LEU A 7 1.56 -12.15 -0.20
N ILE A 8 0.51 -11.36 -0.16
CA ILE A 8 0.06 -10.55 -1.29
C ILE A 8 0.41 -9.10 -1.02
N TYR A 9 1.21 -8.51 -1.90
CA TYR A 9 1.50 -7.08 -1.93
C TYR A 9 1.06 -6.50 -3.26
N LYS A 10 0.27 -5.42 -3.26
CA LYS A 10 -0.30 -4.80 -4.50
C LYS A 10 0.77 -4.39 -5.53
N LEU A 11 1.98 -4.14 -5.04
CA LEU A 11 3.11 -3.58 -5.76
C LEU A 11 4.29 -4.60 -5.86
N ALA A 12 4.06 -5.89 -5.61
CA ALA A 12 5.04 -6.95 -5.93
C ALA A 12 4.32 -8.23 -6.28
N PRO A 13 4.98 -9.18 -6.97
CA PRO A 13 4.45 -10.52 -7.11
C PRO A 13 4.10 -11.12 -5.73
N PRO A 14 3.04 -11.94 -5.64
CA PRO A 14 2.74 -12.70 -4.43
C PRO A 14 3.94 -13.55 -4.03
N LEU A 15 4.31 -13.52 -2.75
CA LEU A 15 5.40 -14.29 -2.20
C LEU A 15 4.84 -15.48 -1.42
N ASP A 16 5.25 -16.69 -1.79
CA ASP A 16 4.94 -17.89 -1.03
C ASP A 16 5.96 -18.02 0.13
N VAL A 17 5.44 -18.11 1.36
CA VAL A 17 6.24 -18.21 2.58
C VAL A 17 5.89 -19.52 3.29
N GLU A 18 6.91 -20.30 3.60
CA GLU A 18 6.79 -21.47 4.47
C GLU A 18 7.01 -21.02 5.92
N ALA A 19 5.97 -21.17 6.74
CA ALA A 19 5.98 -20.74 8.13
C ALA A 19 5.47 -21.88 9.04
N PRO A 20 6.10 -22.11 10.20
CA PRO A 20 5.54 -23.02 11.20
C PRO A 20 4.12 -22.57 11.64
N PRO A 21 3.22 -23.50 12.03
CA PRO A 21 1.89 -23.13 12.56
C PRO A 21 1.94 -22.21 13.79
N ALA A 22 2.98 -22.34 14.60
CA ALA A 22 3.26 -21.49 15.76
C ALA A 22 3.85 -20.12 15.41
N CYS A 23 4.14 -19.86 14.13
CA CYS A 23 4.65 -18.57 13.67
C CYS A 23 3.62 -17.47 13.96
N THR A 24 4.10 -16.28 14.29
CA THR A 24 3.27 -15.10 14.56
C THR A 24 3.15 -14.21 13.32
N PHE A 25 2.13 -13.35 13.30
CA PHE A 25 2.02 -12.32 12.27
C PHE A 25 3.21 -11.35 12.32
N GLY A 26 3.80 -11.09 13.49
CA GLY A 26 5.01 -10.28 13.64
C GLY A 26 6.23 -10.90 12.96
N GLN A 27 6.46 -12.20 13.17
CA GLN A 27 7.52 -12.92 12.47
C GLN A 27 7.28 -12.93 10.96
N LEU A 28 6.04 -13.18 10.52
CA LEU A 28 5.68 -13.15 9.11
C LEU A 28 5.85 -11.76 8.48
N LYS A 29 5.63 -10.71 9.28
CA LYS A 29 5.84 -9.31 8.93
C LYS A 29 7.32 -8.97 8.83
N ASP A 30 8.19 -9.54 9.67
CA ASP A 30 9.64 -9.43 9.53
C ASP A 30 10.14 -10.14 8.27
N PHE A 31 9.60 -11.33 7.96
CA PHE A 31 9.86 -12.00 6.69
C PHE A 31 9.43 -11.15 5.51
N ALA A 32 8.23 -10.56 5.57
CA ALA A 32 7.74 -9.65 4.56
C ALA A 32 8.64 -8.39 4.46
N ALA A 33 9.06 -7.82 5.58
CA ALA A 33 9.93 -6.64 5.63
C ALA A 33 11.28 -6.90 4.95
N LYS A 34 11.90 -8.05 5.23
CA LYS A 34 13.17 -8.48 4.64
C LYS A 34 13.06 -8.74 3.14
N ASN A 35 12.02 -9.48 2.71
CA ASN A 35 11.84 -9.85 1.30
C ASN A 35 11.37 -8.66 0.45
N PHE A 36 10.45 -7.85 0.95
CA PHE A 36 9.94 -6.68 0.24
C PHE A 36 10.78 -5.42 0.47
N LYS A 37 11.83 -5.49 1.29
CA LYS A 37 12.71 -4.35 1.65
C LYS A 37 11.93 -3.13 2.14
N VAL A 38 10.88 -3.35 2.94
CA VAL A 38 10.06 -2.29 3.55
C VAL A 38 10.19 -2.40 5.08
N PRO A 39 10.36 -1.29 5.81
CA PRO A 39 10.40 -1.32 7.28
C PRO A 39 9.17 -2.03 7.85
N ALA A 40 9.36 -2.96 8.80
CA ALA A 40 8.27 -3.68 9.44
C ALA A 40 7.23 -2.72 10.04
N SER A 41 7.66 -1.58 10.60
CA SER A 41 6.78 -0.53 11.14
C SER A 41 5.76 0.02 10.13
N ASN A 42 6.10 -0.02 8.84
CA ASN A 42 5.23 0.47 7.76
C ASN A 42 4.31 -0.61 7.18
N LEU A 43 4.38 -1.84 7.73
CA LEU A 43 3.62 -2.99 7.26
C LEU A 43 2.49 -3.32 8.25
N THR A 44 1.29 -3.46 7.72
CA THR A 44 0.18 -4.08 8.46
C THR A 44 -0.27 -5.31 7.69
N LEU A 45 -0.28 -6.47 8.36
CA LEU A 45 -0.77 -7.71 7.78
C LEU A 45 -2.27 -7.83 8.00
N LEU A 46 -2.99 -8.08 6.91
CA LEU A 46 -4.43 -8.29 6.88
C LEU A 46 -4.71 -9.76 6.61
N PHE A 47 -5.48 -10.39 7.48
CA PHE A 47 -6.01 -11.73 7.26
C PHE A 47 -7.55 -11.68 7.26
N ARG A 48 -8.17 -12.21 6.20
CA ARG A 48 -9.63 -12.10 5.97
C ARG A 48 -10.17 -10.67 6.05
N GLY A 49 -9.39 -9.70 5.54
CA GLY A 49 -9.77 -8.29 5.55
C GLY A 49 -9.62 -7.57 6.89
N ARG A 50 -9.15 -8.25 7.95
CA ARG A 50 -8.93 -7.64 9.27
C ARG A 50 -7.44 -7.50 9.55
N PRO A 51 -6.98 -6.35 10.10
CA PRO A 51 -5.61 -6.20 10.56
C PRO A 51 -5.35 -7.16 11.71
N LYS A 52 -4.17 -7.78 11.70
CA LYS A 52 -3.74 -8.73 12.72
C LYS A 52 -2.59 -8.15 13.53
N PRO A 53 -2.64 -8.25 14.86
CA PRO A 53 -1.56 -7.77 15.71
C PRO A 53 -0.34 -8.67 15.58
N ASP A 54 0.85 -8.11 15.77
CA ASP A 54 2.12 -8.82 15.59
C ASP A 54 2.26 -10.03 16.53
N LYS A 55 1.61 -10.01 17.70
CA LYS A 55 1.58 -11.12 18.68
C LYS A 55 0.63 -12.26 18.30
N ALA A 56 -0.26 -12.08 17.32
CA ALA A 56 -1.21 -13.12 16.94
C ALA A 56 -0.48 -14.30 16.28
N VAL A 57 -0.85 -15.52 16.66
CA VAL A 57 -0.31 -16.76 16.09
C VAL A 57 -1.15 -17.17 14.88
N LEU A 58 -0.49 -17.57 13.78
CA LEU A 58 -1.15 -17.96 12.54
C LEU A 58 -2.20 -19.05 12.76
N PHE A 59 -1.84 -20.14 13.45
CA PHE A 59 -2.76 -21.25 13.72
C PHE A 59 -3.97 -20.83 14.56
N ALA A 60 -3.75 -20.02 15.61
CA ALA A 60 -4.83 -19.52 16.48
C ALA A 60 -5.81 -18.62 15.74
N GLU A 61 -5.32 -17.89 14.73
CA GLU A 61 -6.14 -17.06 13.85
C GLU A 61 -6.83 -17.86 12.72
N GLY A 62 -6.65 -19.18 12.68
CA GLY A 62 -7.25 -20.06 11.68
C GLY A 62 -6.57 -19.99 10.31
N VAL A 63 -5.30 -19.57 10.26
CA VAL A 63 -4.49 -19.60 9.04
C VAL A 63 -4.16 -21.05 8.71
N LYS A 64 -4.62 -21.51 7.54
CA LYS A 64 -4.39 -22.86 7.01
C LYS A 64 -3.38 -22.82 5.86
N ASN A 65 -2.99 -24.00 5.39
CA ASN A 65 -2.16 -24.14 4.20
C ASN A 65 -2.84 -23.50 2.98
N GLY A 66 -2.12 -22.69 2.21
CA GLY A 66 -2.65 -21.90 1.08
C GLY A 66 -3.35 -20.59 1.48
N ALA A 67 -3.33 -20.21 2.75
CA ALA A 67 -3.94 -18.97 3.20
C ALA A 67 -3.32 -17.73 2.54
N ARG A 68 -4.17 -16.76 2.21
CA ARG A 68 -3.77 -15.48 1.61
C ARG A 68 -3.72 -14.40 2.69
N ILE A 69 -2.53 -13.87 2.93
CA ILE A 69 -2.31 -12.76 3.86
C ILE A 69 -1.97 -11.54 3.01
N LYS A 70 -2.85 -10.54 3.05
CA LYS A 70 -2.67 -9.30 2.29
C LYS A 70 -1.84 -8.33 3.12
N ARG A 71 -1.00 -7.56 2.46
CA ARG A 71 -0.25 -6.48 3.09
C ARG A 71 -0.95 -5.14 2.82
N ALA A 72 -1.14 -4.35 3.86
CA ALA A 72 -1.29 -2.91 3.74
C ALA A 72 0.10 -2.28 3.93
N ILE A 73 0.64 -1.67 2.88
CA ILE A 73 1.56 -0.55 3.11
C ILE A 73 0.65 0.58 3.59
N ALA A 74 0.73 0.88 4.87
CA ALA A 74 -0.27 1.72 5.52
C ALA A 74 -0.17 3.21 5.13
N SER A 75 0.86 3.67 4.42
CA SER A 75 1.14 5.11 4.34
C SER A 75 1.00 5.77 2.95
N VAL A 76 1.34 5.05 1.86
CA VAL A 76 1.43 5.70 0.54
C VAL A 76 0.32 5.25 -0.40
N SER A 77 0.21 3.98 -0.78
CA SER A 77 -0.84 3.57 -1.73
C SER A 77 -2.26 3.68 -1.18
N SER A 78 -2.48 3.45 0.12
CA SER A 78 -3.78 3.71 0.76
C SER A 78 -4.10 5.21 0.78
N ALA A 79 -3.08 6.05 1.00
CA ALA A 79 -3.24 7.50 0.95
C ALA A 79 -3.49 7.98 -0.48
N VAL A 80 -2.81 7.42 -1.49
CA VAL A 80 -3.05 7.70 -2.91
C VAL A 80 -4.44 7.20 -3.34
N ASP A 81 -4.87 6.01 -2.90
CA ASP A 81 -6.23 5.51 -3.16
C ASP A 81 -7.30 6.41 -2.50
N ALA A 82 -7.04 6.94 -1.29
CA ALA A 82 -7.93 7.89 -0.62
C ALA A 82 -7.96 9.26 -1.34
N LEU A 83 -6.79 9.79 -1.71
CA LEU A 83 -6.67 11.02 -2.49
C LEU A 83 -7.36 10.88 -3.85
N GLU A 84 -7.23 9.74 -4.53
CA GLU A 84 -7.93 9.47 -5.78
C GLU A 84 -9.46 9.47 -5.60
N ALA A 85 -9.97 8.88 -4.52
CA ALA A 85 -11.39 8.93 -4.22
C ALA A 85 -11.89 10.36 -3.99
N GLU A 86 -11.07 11.22 -3.39
CA GLU A 86 -11.36 12.63 -3.18
C GLU A 86 -11.30 13.44 -4.50
N VAL A 87 -10.31 13.17 -5.35
CA VAL A 87 -10.21 13.72 -6.72
C VAL A 87 -11.44 13.36 -7.55
N LYS A 88 -11.94 12.12 -7.44
CA LYS A 88 -13.16 11.67 -8.15
C LYS A 88 -14.44 12.29 -7.60
N ARG A 89 -14.46 12.68 -6.33
CA ARG A 89 -15.61 13.34 -5.69
C ARG A 89 -15.66 14.83 -5.98
N LEU A 90 -14.56 15.43 -6.43
CA LEU A 90 -14.56 16.83 -6.81
C LEU A 90 -15.58 17.07 -7.94
N PRO A 91 -16.49 18.04 -7.77
CA PRO A 91 -17.42 18.41 -8.82
C PRO A 91 -16.65 18.86 -10.08
N PRO A 92 -17.20 18.62 -11.28
CA PRO A 92 -16.58 19.02 -12.53
C PRO A 92 -16.60 20.55 -12.74
N ASP A 93 -17.44 21.27 -11.99
CA ASP A 93 -17.61 22.72 -12.12
C ASP A 93 -16.60 23.49 -11.23
N PRO A 94 -15.75 24.37 -11.81
CA PRO A 94 -14.68 25.05 -11.10
C PRO A 94 -15.23 26.24 -10.29
N GLY A 95 -16.01 25.97 -9.25
CA GLY A 95 -16.24 26.95 -8.19
C GLY A 95 -14.92 27.25 -7.44
N GLN A 96 -14.82 28.41 -6.78
CA GLN A 96 -13.63 28.78 -5.98
C GLN A 96 -13.24 27.70 -4.94
N GLU A 97 -14.23 27.01 -4.35
CA GLU A 97 -14.00 25.94 -3.38
C GLU A 97 -13.41 24.68 -4.04
N ALA A 98 -13.87 24.31 -5.24
CA ALA A 98 -13.36 23.18 -6.00
C ALA A 98 -11.91 23.44 -6.48
N ALA A 99 -11.60 24.66 -6.91
CA ALA A 99 -10.24 25.06 -7.28
C ALA A 99 -9.28 25.02 -6.08
N ARG A 100 -9.72 25.49 -4.89
CA ARG A 100 -8.94 25.39 -3.64
C ARG A 100 -8.73 23.95 -3.20
N ALA A 101 -9.76 23.11 -3.27
CA ALA A 101 -9.65 21.69 -2.94
C ALA A 101 -8.74 20.94 -3.92
N ALA A 102 -8.83 21.24 -5.22
CA ALA A 102 -7.92 20.71 -6.24
C ALA A 102 -6.45 21.12 -5.98
N ALA A 103 -6.19 22.36 -5.59
CA ALA A 103 -4.85 22.82 -5.24
C ALA A 103 -4.28 22.08 -4.01
N ARG A 104 -5.09 21.91 -2.94
CA ARG A 104 -4.68 21.15 -1.74
C ARG A 104 -4.41 19.68 -2.07
N LEU A 105 -5.25 19.05 -2.88
CA LEU A 105 -5.06 17.66 -3.31
C LEU A 105 -3.82 17.50 -4.18
N ASN A 106 -3.53 18.47 -5.05
CA ASN A 106 -2.34 18.46 -5.89
C ASN A 106 -1.08 18.57 -5.02
N GLU A 107 -1.06 19.47 -4.04
CA GLU A 107 0.05 19.62 -3.08
C GLU A 107 0.27 18.33 -2.26
N ALA A 108 -0.81 17.68 -1.80
CA ALA A 108 -0.73 16.40 -1.11
C ALA A 108 -0.18 15.27 -2.00
N LEU A 109 -0.60 15.22 -3.27
CA LEU A 109 -0.08 14.25 -4.25
C LEU A 109 1.41 14.51 -4.55
N THR A 110 1.83 15.76 -4.70
CA THR A 110 3.24 16.13 -4.90
C THR A 110 4.12 15.73 -3.71
N GLN A 111 3.65 15.95 -2.47
CA GLN A 111 4.37 15.49 -1.27
C GLN A 111 4.51 13.97 -1.24
N LYS A 112 3.48 13.22 -1.65
CA LYS A 112 3.54 11.74 -1.74
C LYS A 112 4.48 11.27 -2.85
N LEU A 113 4.57 12.00 -3.96
CA LEU A 113 5.51 11.72 -5.05
C LEU A 113 6.97 11.91 -4.59
N LEU A 114 7.26 13.03 -3.92
CA LEU A 114 8.57 13.28 -3.30
C LEU A 114 8.94 12.20 -2.28
N ALA A 115 7.98 11.76 -1.48
CA ALA A 115 8.17 10.67 -0.53
C ALA A 115 8.47 9.33 -1.23
N LEU A 116 7.81 9.03 -2.35
CA LEU A 116 8.12 7.85 -3.16
C LEU A 116 9.48 7.95 -3.85
N ASP A 117 9.90 9.15 -4.25
CA ASP A 117 11.18 9.38 -4.90
C ASP A 117 12.37 9.25 -3.95
N ALA A 118 12.20 9.68 -2.70
CA ALA A 118 13.20 9.57 -1.64
C ALA A 118 13.44 8.12 -1.16
N VAL A 119 12.49 7.20 -1.39
CA VAL A 119 12.70 5.79 -1.07
C VAL A 119 13.64 5.18 -2.10
N GLN A 120 14.81 4.70 -1.67
CA GLN A 120 15.66 3.85 -2.51
C GLN A 120 14.99 2.48 -2.67
N VAL A 121 14.70 2.12 -3.93
CA VAL A 121 13.92 0.94 -4.25
C VAL A 121 14.74 -0.02 -5.10
N ASP A 122 14.88 -1.27 -4.64
CA ASP A 122 15.52 -2.36 -5.39
C ASP A 122 14.84 -2.62 -6.75
N PRO A 123 15.56 -3.23 -7.73
CA PRO A 123 15.06 -3.43 -9.10
C PRO A 123 13.67 -4.11 -9.17
N MET A 124 13.40 -5.05 -8.25
CA MET A 124 12.13 -5.79 -8.16
C MET A 124 10.93 -4.89 -7.80
N HIS A 125 11.18 -3.80 -7.07
CA HIS A 125 10.16 -2.89 -6.58
C HIS A 125 10.13 -1.57 -7.39
N ARG A 126 11.14 -1.34 -8.25
CA ARG A 126 11.21 -0.18 -9.17
C ARG A 126 10.00 -0.12 -10.11
N ALA A 127 9.55 -1.26 -10.62
CA ALA A 127 8.35 -1.33 -11.49
C ALA A 127 7.10 -0.84 -10.76
N ALA A 128 6.99 -1.15 -9.47
CA ALA A 128 5.84 -0.80 -8.66
C ALA A 128 5.86 0.66 -8.20
N ARG A 129 7.02 1.17 -7.78
CA ARG A 129 7.23 2.60 -7.57
C ARG A 129 6.88 3.38 -8.83
N ARG A 130 7.32 2.92 -10.00
CA ARG A 130 7.03 3.56 -11.29
C ARG A 130 5.54 3.51 -11.65
N ALA A 131 4.85 2.39 -11.37
CA ALA A 131 3.41 2.30 -11.55
C ALA A 131 2.63 3.30 -10.67
N GLU A 132 3.05 3.46 -9.41
CA GLU A 132 2.42 4.41 -8.48
C GLU A 132 2.76 5.87 -8.84
N ILE A 133 4.00 6.17 -9.23
CA ILE A 133 4.39 7.49 -9.74
C ILE A 133 3.57 7.85 -10.98
N ASN A 134 3.44 6.93 -11.94
CA ASN A 134 2.62 7.14 -13.14
C ASN A 134 1.15 7.39 -12.78
N ARG A 135 0.63 6.74 -11.72
CA ARG A 135 -0.74 6.94 -11.24
C ARG A 135 -0.90 8.32 -10.60
N ILE A 136 0.04 8.74 -9.76
CA ILE A 136 0.05 10.08 -9.15
C ILE A 136 0.12 11.16 -10.23
N ASN A 137 1.02 11.00 -11.22
CA ASN A 137 1.15 11.95 -12.33
C ASN A 137 -0.16 12.12 -13.10
N ARG A 138 -0.87 11.02 -13.41
CA ARG A 138 -2.20 11.09 -14.05
C ARG A 138 -3.24 11.82 -13.21
N LEU A 139 -3.19 11.69 -11.88
CA LEU A 139 -4.10 12.41 -10.99
C LEU A 139 -3.77 13.90 -10.93
N CYS A 140 -2.48 14.25 -10.91
CA CYS A 140 -2.03 15.64 -11.00
C CYS A 140 -2.50 16.29 -12.32
N GLU A 141 -2.33 15.61 -13.46
CA GLU A 141 -2.82 16.08 -14.77
C GLU A 141 -4.34 16.32 -14.76
N GLN A 142 -5.13 15.43 -14.14
CA GLN A 142 -6.59 15.60 -14.01
C GLN A 142 -6.97 16.79 -13.13
N LEU A 143 -6.20 17.06 -12.08
CA LEU A 143 -6.42 18.21 -11.21
C LEU A 143 -6.00 19.52 -11.88
N GLU A 144 -4.96 19.51 -12.70
CA GLU A 144 -4.54 20.68 -13.49
C GLU A 144 -5.54 21.03 -14.58
N ALA A 145 -6.12 20.04 -15.26
CA ALA A 145 -7.19 20.25 -16.22
C ALA A 145 -8.49 20.84 -15.60
N ARG A 146 -8.61 20.81 -14.27
CA ARG A 146 -9.74 21.38 -13.50
C ARG A 146 -9.40 22.74 -12.87
N LYS A 147 -8.16 23.22 -12.99
CA LYS A 147 -7.84 24.60 -12.61
C LYS A 147 -8.51 25.54 -13.63
N PRO A 148 -9.13 26.64 -13.17
CA PRO A 148 -9.76 27.63 -14.04
C PRO A 148 -8.74 28.35 -14.92
#